data_AF-A0A1F7T8S1-F1
#
_entry.id   AF-A0A1F7T8S1-F1
#
_cell.length_a   1.000
_cell.length_b   1.000
_cell.length_c   1.000
_cell.angle_alpha   90.00
_cell.angle_beta   90.00
_cell.angle_gamma   90.00
#
_symmetry.space_group_name_H-M   'P 1'
#
loop_
_entity.id
_entity.type
_entity.pdbx_description
1 polymer ?
#
loop_
_entity_poly.entity_id
_entity_poly.type
_entity_poly.pdbx_seq_one_letter_code
_entity_poly.pdbx_strand_id
1 'polypeptide(L)'
;MGDMLLRDRQTIGAAVERELVADAATGSTLVDAALTEGDDFWNGAVLKTIRGTGSGQQRTVADFVAASDTLTVTPNWATNPGAGTVYLLDRPAPAAELFRAGGFRHDLNVERLERAVKDASLSAFPAVMGKRSAKLSFTTELRGSGAAGTPPD
;
A
#
# COMPACT_ATOMS: atom_id res chain seq x y z
N MET A 1 24.75 4.21 10.87
CA MET A 1 23.70 5.20 10.49
C MET A 1 23.63 5.18 8.97
N GLY A 2 22.70 4.41 8.44
CA GLY A 2 22.52 4.14 7.01
C GLY A 2 21.03 3.95 6.81
N ASP A 3 20.35 5.08 6.96
CA ASP A 3 18.92 5.32 6.91
C ASP A 3 18.31 4.68 5.65
N MET A 4 17.31 3.82 5.79
CA MET A 4 15.91 4.24 5.71
C MET A 4 15.50 4.83 4.34
N LEU A 5 15.80 4.17 3.22
CA LEU A 5 15.16 4.51 1.93
C LEU A 5 14.88 3.29 1.01
N LEU A 6 14.83 2.07 1.56
CA LEU A 6 14.48 0.88 0.77
C LEU A 6 13.42 0.00 1.47
N ARG A 7 12.41 0.61 2.06
CA ARG A 7 11.25 -0.10 2.64
C ARG A 7 9.87 0.46 2.25
N ASP A 8 9.79 1.57 1.51
CA ASP A 8 8.49 2.15 1.09
C ASP A 8 8.08 1.80 -0.35
N ARG A 9 8.57 0.67 -0.89
CA ARG A 9 7.85 -0.06 -1.95
C ARG A 9 6.99 -1.19 -1.38
N GLN A 10 6.51 -0.99 -0.15
CA GLN A 10 5.34 -1.68 0.41
C GLN A 10 4.11 -1.29 -0.43
N THR A 11 3.96 -1.91 -1.61
CA THR A 11 2.72 -1.87 -2.39
C THR A 11 1.69 -2.70 -1.63
N ILE A 12 1.14 -2.12 -0.57
CA ILE A 12 -0.10 -2.61 0.04
C ILE A 12 -1.22 -2.11 -0.86
N GLY A 13 -1.70 -2.98 -1.74
CA GLY A 13 -2.94 -2.78 -2.47
C GLY A 13 -2.78 -2.53 -3.97
N ALA A 14 -2.27 -3.53 -4.70
CA ALA A 14 -2.45 -3.85 -6.13
C ALA A 14 -2.50 -2.74 -7.21
N ALA A 15 -2.16 -1.49 -6.89
CA ALA A 15 -1.81 -0.49 -7.87
C ALA A 15 -0.38 -0.77 -8.36
N VAL A 16 -0.23 -1.05 -9.65
CA VAL A 16 1.08 -1.22 -10.28
C VAL A 16 1.43 0.10 -10.95
N GLU A 17 2.35 0.83 -10.33
CA GLU A 17 2.95 2.05 -10.88
C GLU A 17 4.30 1.70 -11.52
N ARG A 18 4.47 2.03 -12.80
CA ARG A 18 5.71 1.80 -13.56
C ARG A 18 6.13 3.04 -14.34
N GLU A 19 7.38 3.45 -14.16
CA GLU A 19 8.02 4.43 -15.02
C GLU A 19 8.68 3.70 -16.21
N LEU A 20 8.40 4.17 -17.41
CA LEU A 20 8.76 3.54 -18.67
C LEU A 20 9.12 4.60 -19.73
N VAL A 21 9.68 4.15 -20.86
CA VAL A 21 10.15 5.03 -21.94
C VAL A 21 9.49 4.60 -23.24
N ALA A 22 8.72 5.49 -23.86
CA ALA A 22 8.00 5.18 -25.08
C ALA A 22 8.94 5.00 -26.26
N ASP A 23 8.66 4.00 -27.10
CA ASP A 23 9.38 3.76 -28.37
C ASP A 23 8.76 4.57 -29.51
N ALA A 24 7.44 4.71 -29.52
CA ALA A 24 6.70 5.52 -30.49
C ALA A 24 5.30 5.89 -29.98
N ALA A 25 4.65 6.85 -30.64
CA ALA A 25 3.23 7.12 -30.43
C ALA A 25 2.58 7.73 -31.68
N THR A 26 1.26 7.56 -31.78
CA THR A 26 0.41 8.26 -32.76
C THR A 26 -0.56 9.20 -32.01
N GLY A 27 -1.62 9.68 -32.66
CA GLY A 27 -2.63 10.53 -32.01
C GLY A 27 -3.37 9.85 -30.86
N SER A 28 -3.56 8.53 -30.92
CA SER A 28 -4.34 7.76 -29.95
C SER A 28 -3.62 6.51 -29.44
N THR A 29 -2.39 6.25 -29.86
CA THR A 29 -1.64 5.07 -29.44
C THR A 29 -0.25 5.43 -28.91
N LEU A 30 0.29 4.57 -28.05
CA LEU A 30 1.67 4.58 -27.58
C LEU A 30 2.21 3.15 -27.66
N VAL A 31 3.44 2.98 -28.14
CA VAL A 31 4.11 1.68 -28.29
C VAL A 31 5.33 1.64 -27.39
N ASP A 32 5.49 0.56 -26.66
CA ASP A 32 6.65 0.33 -25.78
C ASP A 32 6.92 -1.17 -25.60
N ALA A 33 8.00 -1.65 -26.22
CA ALA A 33 8.39 -3.06 -26.21
C ALA A 33 8.86 -3.58 -24.83
N ALA A 34 9.02 -2.70 -23.82
CA ALA A 34 9.29 -3.11 -22.45
C ALA A 34 8.04 -3.61 -21.72
N LEU A 35 6.85 -3.38 -22.27
CA LEU A 35 5.60 -3.99 -21.80
C LEU A 35 5.61 -5.48 -22.17
N THR A 36 5.40 -6.36 -21.20
CA THR A 36 5.53 -7.82 -21.39
C THR A 36 4.30 -8.59 -20.87
N GLU A 37 3.29 -7.85 -20.43
CA GLU A 37 2.04 -8.40 -19.95
C GLU A 37 1.17 -8.91 -21.10
N GLY A 38 0.16 -9.73 -20.78
CA GLY A 38 -0.78 -10.22 -21.78
C GLY A 38 -1.76 -9.15 -22.27
N ASP A 39 -2.53 -9.49 -23.30
CA ASP A 39 -3.61 -8.65 -23.82
C ASP A 39 -4.56 -8.20 -22.69
N ASP A 40 -5.11 -7.00 -22.85
CA ASP A 40 -6.04 -6.34 -21.91
C ASP A 40 -5.48 -6.04 -20.51
N PHE A 41 -4.22 -6.37 -20.23
CA PHE A 41 -3.67 -6.18 -18.89
C PHE A 41 -3.68 -4.70 -18.46
N TRP A 42 -3.38 -3.78 -19.36
CA TRP A 42 -3.32 -2.36 -19.01
C TRP A 42 -4.64 -1.60 -19.21
N ASN A 43 -5.73 -2.29 -19.53
CA ASN A 43 -7.03 -1.65 -19.77
C ASN A 43 -7.54 -0.95 -18.49
N GLY A 44 -7.90 0.32 -18.63
CA GLY A 44 -8.32 1.19 -17.54
C GLY A 44 -7.17 1.83 -16.74
N ALA A 45 -5.91 1.54 -17.09
CA ALA A 45 -4.77 2.20 -16.46
C ALA A 45 -4.69 3.69 -16.82
N VAL A 46 -4.06 4.48 -15.95
CA VAL A 46 -3.77 5.89 -16.17
C VAL A 46 -2.33 6.01 -16.67
N LEU A 47 -2.18 6.63 -17.83
CA LEU A 47 -0.89 6.95 -18.44
C LEU A 47 -0.59 8.43 -18.27
N LYS A 48 0.56 8.77 -17.68
CA LYS A 48 1.00 10.16 -17.49
C LYS A 48 2.39 10.36 -18.07
N THR A 49 2.52 11.22 -19.06
CA THR A 49 3.83 11.63 -19.61
C THR A 49 4.53 12.58 -18.64
N ILE A 50 5.76 12.25 -18.22
CA ILE A 50 6.52 13.01 -17.21
C ILE A 50 7.61 13.86 -17.87
N ARG A 51 8.32 13.33 -18.87
CA ARG A 51 9.44 14.03 -19.52
C ARG A 51 9.47 13.76 -21.02
N GLY A 52 10.07 14.67 -21.78
CA GLY A 52 10.16 14.57 -23.24
C GLY A 52 8.95 15.17 -23.96
N THR A 53 8.76 14.77 -25.21
CA THR A 53 7.72 15.32 -26.08
C THR A 53 6.33 15.00 -25.55
N GLY A 54 5.47 16.02 -25.46
CA GLY A 54 4.11 15.84 -24.93
C GLY A 54 4.03 15.67 -23.40
N SER A 55 5.12 15.91 -22.65
CA SER A 55 5.12 15.90 -21.18
C SER A 55 4.00 16.74 -20.55
N GLY A 56 3.49 16.27 -19.40
CA GLY A 56 2.42 16.92 -18.63
C GLY A 56 1.01 16.45 -19.01
N GLN A 57 0.88 15.57 -20.00
CA GLN A 57 -0.40 14.99 -20.39
C GLN A 57 -0.71 13.72 -19.61
N GLN A 58 -1.99 13.51 -19.34
CA GLN A 58 -2.53 12.31 -18.70
C GLN A 58 -3.68 11.76 -19.54
N ARG A 59 -3.73 10.44 -19.74
CA ARG A 59 -4.75 9.72 -20.50
C ARG A 59 -5.14 8.41 -19.82
N THR A 60 -6.28 7.86 -20.20
CA THR A 60 -6.72 6.52 -19.80
C THR A 60 -6.43 5.54 -20.91
N VAL A 61 -5.91 4.37 -20.59
CA VAL A 61 -5.71 3.27 -21.52
C VAL A 61 -7.05 2.60 -21.78
N ALA A 62 -7.53 2.69 -23.02
CA ALA A 62 -8.76 2.04 -23.48
C ALA A 62 -8.52 0.58 -23.86
N ASP A 63 -7.36 0.25 -24.41
CA ASP A 63 -7.01 -1.09 -24.88
C ASP A 63 -5.48 -1.31 -24.87
N PHE A 64 -5.04 -2.56 -24.70
CA PHE A 64 -3.65 -2.99 -24.78
C PHE A 64 -3.52 -4.30 -25.55
N VAL A 65 -2.73 -4.25 -26.64
CA VAL A 65 -2.42 -5.42 -27.48
C VAL A 65 -0.97 -5.83 -27.24
N ALA A 66 -0.76 -7.00 -26.63
CA ALA A 66 0.55 -7.54 -26.28
C ALA A 66 1.34 -8.03 -27.48
N ALA A 67 0.68 -8.40 -28.59
CA ALA A 67 1.38 -8.81 -29.80
C ALA A 67 2.16 -7.65 -30.47
N SER A 68 1.77 -6.40 -30.18
CA SER A 68 2.38 -5.19 -30.75
C SER A 68 2.80 -4.18 -29.70
N ASP A 69 2.75 -4.55 -28.41
CA ASP A 69 3.07 -3.72 -27.26
C ASP A 69 2.41 -2.32 -27.31
N THR A 70 1.17 -2.29 -27.79
CA THR A 70 0.47 -1.04 -28.15
C THR A 70 -0.61 -0.72 -27.15
N LEU A 71 -0.49 0.42 -26.50
CA LEU A 71 -1.50 1.04 -25.66
C LEU A 71 -2.36 2.00 -26.49
N THR A 72 -3.67 1.78 -26.53
CA THR A 72 -4.64 2.72 -27.08
C THR A 72 -5.16 3.61 -25.95
N VAL A 73 -5.17 4.92 -26.14
CA VAL A 73 -5.54 5.88 -25.10
C VAL A 73 -6.78 6.72 -25.45
N THR A 74 -7.45 7.22 -24.43
CA THR A 74 -8.54 8.18 -24.54
C THR A 74 -8.42 9.25 -23.43
N PRO A 75 -8.65 10.54 -23.74
CA PRO A 75 -8.79 11.13 -25.08
C PRO A 75 -7.49 11.06 -25.90
N ASN A 76 -7.52 11.52 -27.16
CA ASN A 76 -6.29 11.60 -27.98
C ASN A 76 -5.24 12.52 -27.33
N TRP A 77 -3.98 12.31 -27.69
CA TRP A 77 -2.90 13.21 -27.33
C TRP A 77 -3.14 14.59 -27.95
N ALA A 78 -2.89 15.66 -27.18
CA ALA A 78 -2.87 17.01 -27.72
C ALA A 78 -1.54 17.25 -28.46
N THR A 79 -0.45 16.78 -27.86
CA THR A 79 0.87 16.65 -28.50
C THR A 79 1.28 15.19 -28.43
N ASN A 80 1.49 14.56 -29.58
CA ASN A 80 1.89 13.14 -29.61
C ASN A 80 3.24 12.95 -28.90
N PRO A 81 3.36 11.97 -27.99
CA PRO A 81 4.64 11.55 -27.46
C PRO A 81 5.60 11.12 -28.59
N GLY A 82 6.89 11.30 -28.36
CA GLY A 82 7.93 10.79 -29.26
C GLY A 82 8.69 9.62 -28.63
N ALA A 83 9.53 8.97 -29.43
CA ALA A 83 10.54 8.04 -28.93
C ALA A 83 11.37 8.72 -27.83
N GLY A 84 11.57 8.03 -26.70
CA GLY A 84 12.29 8.57 -25.54
C GLY A 84 11.44 9.39 -24.56
N THR A 85 10.12 9.52 -24.79
CA THR A 85 9.22 10.16 -23.81
C THR A 85 9.11 9.28 -22.58
N VAL A 86 9.43 9.83 -21.41
CA VAL A 86 9.28 9.13 -20.12
C VAL A 86 7.85 9.27 -19.65
N TYR A 87 7.22 8.16 -19.30
CA TYR A 87 5.85 8.12 -18.83
C TYR A 87 5.68 7.20 -17.63
N LEU A 88 4.60 7.45 -16.90
CA LEU A 88 4.13 6.65 -15.78
C LEU A 88 2.89 5.89 -16.23
N LEU A 89 2.83 4.61 -15.90
CA LEU A 89 1.67 3.78 -16.07
C LEU A 89 1.20 3.32 -14.70
N ASP A 90 0.02 3.77 -14.29
CA ASP A 90 -0.61 3.41 -13.02
C ASP A 90 -1.87 2.62 -13.29
N ARG A 91 -1.84 1.32 -12.99
CA ARG A 91 -3.04 0.47 -13.06
C ARG A 91 -3.68 0.41 -11.68
N PRO A 92 -4.86 1.02 -11.46
CA PRO A 92 -5.62 0.74 -10.25
C PRO A 92 -6.11 -0.70 -10.33
N ALA A 93 -5.76 -1.53 -9.34
CA ALA A 93 -6.32 -2.87 -9.29
C ALA A 93 -7.85 -2.83 -9.19
N PRO A 94 -8.55 -3.70 -9.91
CA PRO A 94 -9.96 -3.88 -9.65
C PRO A 94 -10.14 -4.36 -8.21
N ALA A 95 -11.16 -3.85 -7.52
CA ALA A 95 -11.43 -4.20 -6.12
C ALA A 95 -11.55 -5.72 -5.87
N ALA A 96 -11.88 -6.49 -6.91
CA ALA A 96 -11.91 -7.95 -6.90
C ALA A 96 -10.50 -8.60 -6.88
N GLU A 97 -9.49 -7.98 -7.49
CA GLU A 97 -8.09 -8.45 -7.48
C GLU A 97 -7.46 -8.27 -6.09
N LEU A 98 -7.79 -7.17 -5.41
CA LEU A 98 -7.32 -6.86 -4.06
C LEU A 98 -7.74 -7.92 -3.03
N PHE A 99 -8.94 -8.49 -3.21
CA PHE A 99 -9.45 -9.56 -2.34
C PHE A 99 -8.99 -10.96 -2.79
N ARG A 100 -8.90 -11.20 -4.10
CA ARG A 100 -8.47 -12.50 -4.67
C ARG A 100 -6.97 -12.75 -4.51
N ALA A 101 -6.14 -11.71 -4.53
CA ALA A 101 -4.70 -11.80 -4.37
C ALA A 101 -4.23 -12.01 -2.91
N GLY A 102 -5.15 -12.30 -1.97
CA GLY A 102 -4.80 -12.50 -0.55
C GLY A 102 -4.04 -11.32 0.07
N GLY A 103 -4.20 -10.13 -0.50
CA GLY A 103 -3.30 -8.98 -0.36
C GLY A 103 -3.47 -8.16 0.91
N PHE A 104 -4.20 -8.65 1.91
CA PHE A 104 -4.09 -8.10 3.27
C PHE A 104 -2.87 -8.71 3.97
N ARG A 105 -1.67 -8.36 3.50
CA ARG A 105 -0.47 -8.46 4.33
C ARG A 105 -0.47 -7.23 5.22
N HIS A 106 -1.09 -7.35 6.40
CA HIS A 106 -0.83 -6.39 7.47
C HIS A 106 0.64 -6.61 7.89
N ASP A 107 1.58 -5.91 7.25
CA ASP A 107 3.01 -5.91 7.58
C ASP A 107 3.29 -5.21 8.93
N LEU A 108 2.35 -5.28 9.88
CA LEU A 108 2.70 -5.31 11.28
C LEU A 108 3.39 -6.66 11.48
N ASN A 109 4.71 -6.68 11.48
CA ASN A 109 5.47 -7.86 11.85
C ASN A 109 5.00 -8.36 13.23
N VAL A 110 4.04 -9.28 13.26
CA VAL A 110 3.53 -9.90 14.49
C VAL A 110 4.69 -10.55 15.22
N GLU A 111 5.68 -11.10 14.51
CA GLU A 111 6.90 -11.67 15.09
C GLU A 111 7.81 -10.64 15.78
N ARG A 112 7.81 -9.38 15.32
CA ARG A 112 8.58 -8.28 15.93
C ARG A 112 7.83 -7.64 17.08
N LEU A 113 6.49 -7.64 17.02
CA LEU A 113 5.60 -7.21 18.09
C LEU A 113 5.57 -8.25 19.22
N GLU A 114 5.50 -9.55 18.90
CA GLU A 114 5.57 -10.66 19.85
C GLU A 114 6.94 -10.74 20.50
N ARG A 115 8.04 -10.53 19.77
CA ARG A 115 9.38 -10.47 20.38
C ARG A 115 9.53 -9.23 21.28
N ALA A 116 9.01 -8.08 20.86
CA ALA A 116 8.98 -6.86 21.68
C ALA A 116 8.10 -7.01 22.93
N VAL A 117 6.95 -7.70 22.84
CA VAL A 117 6.06 -7.99 23.98
C VAL A 117 6.66 -9.07 24.89
N LYS A 118 7.33 -10.08 24.34
CA LYS A 118 7.98 -11.14 25.12
C LYS A 118 9.19 -10.63 25.91
N ASP A 119 9.90 -9.65 25.35
CA ASP A 119 10.99 -8.94 26.03
C ASP A 119 10.46 -7.83 26.97
N ALA A 120 9.31 -7.20 26.67
CA ALA A 120 8.73 -6.14 27.49
C ALA A 120 7.78 -6.62 28.61
N SER A 121 7.24 -7.85 28.55
CA SER A 121 6.11 -8.26 29.42
C SER A 121 6.47 -9.13 30.62
N LEU A 122 7.72 -9.60 30.82
CA LEU A 122 7.99 -10.60 31.89
C LEU A 122 9.31 -10.45 32.65
N SER A 123 10.00 -9.29 32.63
CA SER A 123 11.24 -9.13 33.44
C SER A 123 11.00 -8.79 34.92
N ALA A 124 9.76 -8.52 35.34
CA ALA A 124 9.44 -8.17 36.73
C ALA A 124 8.64 -9.26 37.50
N PHE A 125 8.21 -10.34 36.84
CA PHE A 125 7.46 -11.41 37.50
C PHE A 125 8.15 -12.75 37.26
N PRO A 126 8.66 -13.43 38.31
CA PRO A 126 9.25 -14.75 38.14
C PRO A 126 8.19 -15.72 37.61
N ALA A 127 8.57 -16.49 36.58
CA ALA A 127 7.68 -17.43 35.91
C ALA A 127 7.22 -18.53 36.89
N VAL A 128 5.93 -18.55 37.23
CA VAL A 128 5.30 -19.68 37.92
C VAL A 128 4.97 -20.74 36.87
N MET A 129 5.77 -21.81 36.81
CA MET A 129 5.55 -22.96 35.94
C MET A 129 4.50 -23.91 36.56
N GLY A 130 3.30 -23.94 36.01
CA GLY A 130 2.27 -24.95 36.31
C GLY A 130 0.84 -24.46 36.13
N LYS A 131 -0.05 -25.32 35.59
CA LYS A 131 -1.49 -25.04 35.45
C LYS A 131 -2.16 -24.93 36.81
N ARG A 132 -2.15 -23.74 37.44
CA ARG A 132 -2.97 -23.46 38.62
C ARG A 132 -3.51 -22.04 38.54
N SER A 133 -4.83 -21.93 38.38
CA SER A 133 -5.58 -20.68 38.42
C SER A 133 -5.21 -19.88 39.68
N ALA A 134 -4.74 -18.65 39.53
CA ALA A 134 -4.56 -17.73 40.65
C ALA A 134 -5.88 -16.99 40.92
N LYS A 135 -6.51 -17.25 42.07
CA LYS A 135 -7.68 -16.50 42.53
C LYS A 135 -7.20 -15.16 43.11
N LEU A 136 -7.44 -14.06 42.39
CA LEU A 136 -7.21 -12.70 42.89
C LEU A 136 -8.39 -12.30 43.79
N SER A 137 -8.16 -12.23 45.10
CA SER A 137 -9.13 -11.66 46.06
C SER A 137 -8.73 -10.21 46.34
N PHE A 138 -9.58 -9.26 45.98
CA PHE A 138 -9.40 -7.84 46.32
C PHE A 138 -10.15 -7.55 47.62
N THR A 139 -9.43 -7.29 48.71
CA THR A 139 -10.01 -6.60 49.87
C THR A 139 -10.06 -5.13 49.52
N THR A 140 -11.24 -4.60 49.23
CA THR A 140 -11.41 -3.15 49.08
C THR A 140 -11.45 -2.53 50.46
N GLU A 141 -10.34 -1.94 50.92
CA GLU A 141 -10.41 -1.01 52.06
C GLU A 141 -10.76 0.37 51.50
N LEU A 142 -12.01 0.79 51.69
CA LEU A 142 -12.44 2.16 51.39
C LEU A 142 -11.76 3.11 52.40
N ARG A 143 -10.60 3.67 52.05
CA ARG A 143 -10.00 4.76 52.82
C ARG A 143 -10.68 6.08 52.45
N GLY A 144 -11.86 6.31 53.01
CA GLY A 144 -12.53 7.62 52.97
C GLY A 144 -11.98 8.53 54.07
N SER A 145 -11.12 9.49 53.71
CA SER A 145 -10.75 10.60 54.60
C SER A 145 -11.79 11.71 54.48
N GLY A 146 -12.76 11.75 55.39
CA GLY A 146 -13.73 12.84 55.49
C GLY A 146 -14.54 12.73 56.77
N ALA A 147 -14.38 13.69 57.67
CA ALA A 147 -15.19 13.78 58.89
C ALA A 147 -16.66 13.99 58.53
N ALA A 148 -17.57 13.25 59.17
CA ALA A 148 -19.00 13.42 59.00
C ALA A 148 -19.44 14.80 59.51
N GLY A 149 -19.96 15.64 58.62
CA GLY A 149 -20.60 16.89 59.00
C GLY A 149 -21.92 16.62 59.72
N THR A 150 -22.13 17.32 60.84
CA THR A 150 -23.37 17.25 61.64
C THR A 150 -24.55 17.79 60.81
N PRO A 151 -25.71 17.11 60.77
CA PRO A 151 -26.89 17.61 60.06
C PRO A 151 -27.42 18.90 60.71
N PRO A 152 -27.90 19.89 59.93
CA PRO A 152 -28.58 21.06 60.49
C PRO A 152 -29.99 20.72 60.98
N ASP A 153 -30.40 21.34 62.10
CA ASP A 153 -31.76 21.32 62.66
C ASP A 153 -32.80 21.98 61.75
#